data_AF-A0A2I1HBU1-F1
#
_entry.id   AF-A0A2I1HBU1-F1
#
_cell.length_a   1.000
_cell.length_b   1.000
_cell.length_c   1.000
_cell.angle_alpha   90.00
_cell.angle_beta   90.00
_cell.angle_gamma   90.00
#
_symmetry.space_group_name_H-M   'P 1'
#
loop_
_entity.id
_entity.type
_entity.pdbx_description
1 polymer ?
#
loop_
_entity_poly.entity_id
_entity_poly.type
_entity_poly.pdbx_seq_one_letter_code
_entity_poly.pdbx_strand_id
1 'polypeptide(L)'
;MARKKSAITIPKFLYVQLRRLQLIYLTCNKFMEQPTQFNLKNRFNRYITYINKHNPEFKIIEVPTIWNQTWALHIKSAWNQTMELIKKYHTKAQNQQIEDYINKRAAMIKNNQTKMLNSLLNRHKDKIIVDRLVQEDPVTGKIKLITEPEDIMNRADDQYVELQKHRSHEFDNIPEEWAVHY
;
A
#
# COMPACT_ATOMS: atom_id res chain seq x y z
N MET A 1 15.44 2.60 -12.84
CA MET A 1 15.71 1.76 -11.65
C MET A 1 14.40 1.19 -11.10
N ALA A 2 14.23 -0.13 -11.21
CA ALA A 2 13.01 -0.81 -10.79
C ALA A 2 12.89 -0.81 -9.25
N ARG A 3 11.85 -0.17 -8.71
CA ARG A 3 11.51 -0.24 -7.28
C ARG A 3 11.07 -1.67 -6.95
N LYS A 4 11.97 -2.48 -6.40
CA LYS A 4 11.56 -3.68 -5.65
C LYS A 4 10.76 -3.19 -4.44
N LYS A 5 9.43 -3.21 -4.56
CA LYS A 5 8.55 -3.15 -3.39
C LYS A 5 8.91 -4.37 -2.54
N SER A 6 9.54 -4.17 -1.40
CA SER A 6 9.49 -5.13 -0.30
C SER A 6 8.08 -5.09 0.26
N ALA A 7 7.10 -5.53 -0.55
CA ALA A 7 5.80 -5.86 -0.02
C ALA A 7 6.07 -6.99 0.96
N ILE A 8 5.88 -6.71 2.25
CA ILE A 8 5.88 -7.73 3.30
C ILE A 8 4.79 -8.72 2.88
N THR A 9 5.22 -9.77 2.19
CA THR A 9 4.34 -10.73 1.57
C THR A 9 4.05 -11.73 2.68
N ILE A 10 2.84 -11.64 3.21
CA ILE A 10 2.37 -12.57 4.24
C ILE A 10 2.66 -13.99 3.75
N PRO A 11 3.37 -14.81 4.53
CA PRO A 11 3.78 -16.11 4.05
C PRO A 11 2.57 -16.96 3.63
N LYS A 12 2.52 -17.37 2.35
CA LYS A 12 1.40 -18.13 1.78
C LYS A 12 1.06 -19.39 2.58
N PHE A 13 2.06 -20.00 3.21
CA PHE A 13 1.87 -21.21 4.01
C PHE A 13 0.91 -20.99 5.19
N LEU A 14 0.86 -19.79 5.79
CA LEU A 14 -0.04 -19.49 6.91
C LEU A 14 -1.51 -19.61 6.50
N TYR A 15 -1.87 -19.13 5.31
CA TYR A 15 -3.23 -19.28 4.78
C TYR A 15 -3.58 -20.74 4.46
N VAL A 16 -2.60 -21.52 3.98
CA VAL A 16 -2.78 -22.95 3.74
C VAL A 16 -3.00 -23.69 5.07
N GLN A 17 -2.24 -23.36 6.12
CA GLN A 17 -2.41 -23.90 7.46
C GLN A 17 -3.79 -23.55 8.03
N LEU A 18 -4.20 -22.28 7.92
CA LEU A 18 -5.50 -21.79 8.37
C LEU A 18 -6.65 -22.59 7.76
N ARG A 19 -6.65 -22.78 6.44
CA ARG A 19 -7.66 -23.57 5.73
C ARG A 19 -7.67 -25.03 6.15
N ARG A 20 -6.50 -25.64 6.36
CA ARG A 20 -6.38 -27.03 6.82
C ARG A 20 -6.91 -27.20 8.25
N LEU A 21 -6.56 -26.30 9.16
CA LEU A 21 -7.06 -26.32 10.54
C LEU A 21 -8.58 -26.13 10.59
N GLN A 22 -9.12 -25.20 9.79
CA GLN A 22 -10.55 -24.99 9.66
C GLN A 22 -11.26 -26.25 9.13
N LEU A 23 -10.72 -26.88 8.07
CA LEU A 23 -11.27 -28.12 7.53
C LEU A 23 -11.30 -29.23 8.58
N ILE A 24 -10.21 -29.42 9.31
CA ILE A 24 -10.10 -30.43 10.37
C ILE A 24 -11.14 -30.16 11.47
N TYR A 25 -11.23 -28.91 11.95
CA TYR A 25 -12.17 -28.51 12.99
C TYR A 25 -13.63 -28.73 12.57
N LEU A 26 -14.02 -28.31 11.37
CA LEU A 26 -15.37 -28.51 10.83
C LEU A 26 -15.70 -30.00 10.69
N THR A 27 -14.72 -30.80 10.26
CA THR A 27 -14.89 -32.24 10.09
C THR A 27 -15.08 -32.93 11.44
N CYS A 28 -14.29 -32.55 12.45
CA CYS A 28 -14.43 -33.06 13.82
C CYS A 28 -15.81 -32.74 14.41
N ASN A 29 -16.30 -31.51 14.23
CA ASN A 29 -17.62 -31.12 14.71
C ASN A 29 -18.76 -31.85 14.00
N LYS A 30 -18.59 -32.15 12.71
CA LYS A 30 -19.60 -32.88 11.93
C LYS A 30 -19.74 -34.35 12.35
N PHE A 31 -18.63 -34.98 12.71
CA PHE A 31 -18.56 -36.42 13.02
C PHE A 31 -18.28 -36.67 14.51
N MET A 32 -18.69 -35.76 15.39
CA MET A 32 -18.43 -35.85 16.83
C MET A 32 -18.87 -37.22 17.39
N GLU A 33 -18.07 -37.78 18.29
CA GLU A 33 -18.27 -39.11 18.91
C GLU A 33 -18.25 -40.31 17.93
N GLN A 34 -18.05 -40.07 16.64
CA GLN A 34 -17.95 -41.15 15.66
C GLN A 34 -16.50 -41.66 15.50
N PRO A 35 -16.32 -42.93 15.07
CA PRO A 35 -15.02 -43.45 14.70
C PRO A 35 -14.41 -42.69 13.51
N THR A 36 -13.12 -42.43 13.59
CA THR A 36 -12.39 -41.76 12.51
C THR A 36 -12.05 -42.75 11.40
N GLN A 37 -12.45 -42.44 10.17
CA GLN A 37 -12.08 -43.21 8.98
C GLN A 37 -10.56 -43.18 8.76
N PHE A 38 -9.96 -44.34 8.50
CA PHE A 38 -8.50 -44.50 8.36
C PHE A 38 -7.88 -43.56 7.31
N ASN A 39 -8.49 -43.43 6.13
CA ASN A 39 -8.00 -42.56 5.06
C ASN A 39 -7.98 -41.08 5.48
N LEU A 40 -9.02 -40.66 6.20
CA LEU A 40 -9.16 -39.29 6.70
C LEU A 40 -8.15 -39.01 7.81
N LYS A 41 -7.97 -39.97 8.74
CA LYS A 41 -6.96 -39.93 9.80
C LYS A 41 -5.56 -39.69 9.22
N ASN A 42 -5.15 -40.50 8.25
CA ASN A 42 -3.83 -40.38 7.62
C ASN A 42 -3.64 -39.04 6.91
N ARG A 43 -4.67 -38.56 6.20
CA ARG A 43 -4.62 -37.27 5.50
C ARG A 43 -4.44 -36.11 6.49
N PHE A 44 -5.20 -36.09 7.57
CA PHE A 44 -5.13 -35.03 8.57
C PHE A 44 -3.86 -35.11 9.42
N ASN A 45 -3.38 -36.30 9.75
CA ASN A 45 -2.08 -36.46 10.41
C ASN A 45 -0.95 -35.86 9.57
N ARG A 46 -0.93 -36.05 8.24
CA ARG A 46 0.04 -35.37 7.36
C ARG A 46 -0.05 -33.85 7.43
N TYR A 47 -1.26 -33.30 7.53
CA TYR A 47 -1.44 -31.85 7.70
C TYR A 47 -0.92 -31.38 9.06
N ILE A 48 -1.21 -32.12 10.12
CA ILE A 48 -0.75 -31.84 11.49
C ILE A 48 0.76 -31.88 11.58
N THR A 49 1.41 -32.91 11.02
CA THR A 49 2.88 -32.99 10.96
C THR A 49 3.49 -31.77 10.26
N TYR A 50 2.90 -31.36 9.13
CA TYR A 50 3.33 -30.15 8.43
C TYR A 50 3.14 -28.89 9.29
N ILE A 51 1.99 -28.74 9.96
CA ILE A 51 1.68 -27.59 10.82
C ILE A 51 2.66 -27.53 12.00
N ASN A 52 2.88 -28.63 12.71
CA ASN A 52 3.79 -28.71 13.84
C ASN A 52 5.24 -28.46 13.43
N LYS A 53 5.67 -28.88 12.23
CA LYS A 53 7.01 -28.58 11.70
C LYS A 53 7.25 -27.07 11.56
N HIS A 54 6.23 -26.33 11.14
CA HIS A 54 6.33 -24.88 10.93
C HIS A 54 6.01 -24.07 12.20
N ASN A 55 5.22 -24.62 13.12
CA ASN A 55 4.86 -23.99 14.38
C ASN A 55 4.98 -25.02 15.51
N PRO A 56 6.20 -25.26 16.03
CA PRO A 56 6.45 -26.28 17.06
C PRO A 56 5.67 -26.05 18.35
N GLU A 57 5.30 -24.80 18.63
CA GLU A 57 4.54 -24.39 19.82
C GLU A 57 3.10 -24.95 19.84
N PHE A 58 2.50 -25.23 18.68
CA PHE A 58 1.12 -25.70 18.62
C PHE A 58 0.94 -27.13 19.14
N LYS A 59 2.00 -27.95 19.10
CA LYS A 59 2.05 -29.33 19.64
C LYS A 59 0.76 -30.14 19.38
N ILE A 60 0.21 -30.08 18.17
CA ILE A 60 -1.04 -30.74 17.85
C ILE A 60 -0.83 -32.25 17.86
N ILE A 61 -1.56 -32.93 18.73
CA ILE A 61 -1.55 -34.39 18.85
C ILE A 61 -2.22 -34.99 17.61
N GLU A 62 -1.79 -36.20 17.23
CA GLU A 62 -2.43 -36.96 16.14
C GLU A 62 -3.94 -37.08 16.30
N VAL A 63 -4.62 -37.29 15.17
CA VAL A 63 -6.06 -37.44 15.12
C VAL A 63 -6.49 -38.65 15.96
N PRO A 64 -7.44 -38.47 16.90
CA PRO A 64 -7.90 -39.54 17.77
C PRO A 64 -8.62 -40.65 16.99
N THR A 65 -8.77 -41.82 17.58
CA THR A 65 -9.58 -42.92 17.00
C THR A 65 -11.07 -42.57 16.97
N ILE A 66 -11.55 -41.82 17.97
CA ILE A 66 -12.92 -41.32 18.07
C ILE A 66 -12.85 -39.79 18.14
N TRP A 67 -13.64 -39.10 17.32
CA TRP A 67 -13.74 -37.65 17.38
C TRP A 67 -14.23 -37.20 18.74
N ASN A 68 -13.52 -36.26 19.35
CA ASN A 68 -13.86 -35.77 20.68
C ASN A 68 -13.70 -34.26 20.77
N GLN A 69 -14.46 -33.68 21.70
CA GLN A 69 -14.56 -32.24 21.88
C GLN A 69 -13.24 -31.62 22.36
N THR A 70 -12.49 -32.31 23.22
CA THR A 70 -11.22 -31.79 23.76
C THR A 70 -10.18 -31.61 22.67
N TRP A 71 -10.06 -32.58 21.76
CA TRP A 71 -9.20 -32.49 20.59
C TRP A 71 -9.69 -31.42 19.60
N ALA A 72 -10.99 -31.30 19.37
CA ALA A 72 -11.57 -30.24 18.54
C ALA A 72 -11.20 -28.83 19.06
N LEU A 73 -11.27 -28.62 20.37
CA LEU A 73 -10.87 -27.37 21.01
C LEU A 73 -9.36 -27.09 20.84
N HIS A 74 -8.52 -28.13 20.88
CA HIS A 74 -7.10 -27.99 20.61
C HIS A 74 -6.82 -27.50 19.18
N ILE A 75 -7.51 -28.07 18.18
CA ILE A 75 -7.43 -27.61 16.78
C ILE A 75 -7.93 -26.16 16.65
N LYS A 76 -9.03 -25.82 17.33
CA LYS A 76 -9.57 -24.45 17.34
C LYS A 76 -8.59 -23.44 17.92
N SER A 77 -7.88 -23.81 18.99
CA SER A 77 -6.83 -22.98 19.58
C SER A 77 -5.70 -22.71 18.57
N ALA A 78 -5.18 -23.75 17.92
CA ALA A 78 -4.14 -23.60 16.89
C ALA A 78 -4.64 -22.77 15.68
N TRP A 79 -5.91 -22.91 15.31
CA TRP A 79 -6.54 -22.10 14.27
C TRP A 79 -6.55 -20.61 14.63
N ASN A 80 -6.99 -20.28 15.84
CA ASN A 80 -7.01 -18.90 16.34
C ASN A 80 -5.60 -18.32 16.42
N GLN A 81 -4.63 -19.08 16.93
CA GLN A 81 -3.22 -18.63 16.98
C GLN A 81 -2.67 -18.34 15.57
N THR A 82 -2.99 -19.18 14.58
CA THR A 82 -2.62 -18.95 13.18
C THR A 82 -3.25 -17.66 12.64
N MET A 83 -4.52 -17.39 12.99
CA MET A 83 -5.21 -16.15 12.62
C MET A 83 -4.51 -14.91 13.21
N GLU A 84 -4.13 -14.96 14.49
CA GLU A 84 -3.41 -13.88 15.16
C GLU A 84 -2.02 -13.63 14.56
N LEU A 85 -1.30 -14.68 14.18
CA LEU A 85 -0.04 -14.54 13.44
C LEU A 85 -0.26 -13.79 12.12
N ILE A 86 -1.27 -14.15 11.34
CA ILE A 86 -1.59 -13.47 10.07
C ILE A 86 -1.91 -11.99 10.32
N LYS A 87 -2.69 -11.67 11.36
CA LYS A 87 -2.98 -10.27 11.74
C LYS A 87 -1.70 -9.50 12.08
N LYS A 88 -0.79 -10.09 12.86
CA LYS A 88 0.51 -9.46 13.19
C LYS A 88 1.32 -9.13 11.93
N TYR A 89 1.36 -10.04 10.94
CA TYR A 89 2.03 -9.77 9.67
C TYR A 89 1.36 -8.62 8.90
N HIS A 90 0.03 -8.54 8.89
CA HIS A 90 -0.70 -7.42 8.28
C HIS A 90 -0.37 -6.09 8.95
N THR A 91 -0.44 -6.01 10.27
CA THR A 91 -0.12 -4.79 11.02
C THR A 91 1.31 -4.35 10.76
N LYS A 92 2.27 -5.29 10.78
CA LYS A 92 3.67 -5.00 10.45
C LYS A 92 3.83 -4.45 9.03
N ALA A 93 3.14 -5.05 8.06
CA ALA A 93 3.17 -4.60 6.67
C ALA A 93 2.59 -3.19 6.50
N GLN A 94 1.47 -2.89 7.17
CA GLN A 94 0.85 -1.58 7.17
C GLN A 94 1.75 -0.52 7.80
N ASN A 95 2.33 -0.82 8.97
CA ASN A 95 3.23 0.12 9.67
C ASN A 95 4.46 0.44 8.82
N GLN A 96 5.07 -0.57 8.18
CA GLN A 96 6.20 -0.34 7.28
C GLN A 96 5.81 0.55 6.09
N GLN A 97 4.61 0.35 5.54
CA GLN A 97 4.14 1.17 4.43
C GLN A 97 3.91 2.63 4.84
N ILE A 98 3.36 2.86 6.03
CA ILE A 98 3.18 4.20 6.61
C ILE A 98 4.55 4.86 6.79
N GLU A 99 5.50 4.15 7.39
CA GLU A 99 6.87 4.64 7.59
C GLU A 99 7.56 4.98 6.26
N ASP A 100 7.45 4.12 5.25
CA ASP A 100 7.96 4.38 3.91
C ASP A 100 7.37 5.65 3.29
N TYR A 101 6.09 5.93 3.52
CA TYR A 101 5.45 7.15 3.02
C TYR A 101 5.91 8.39 3.78
N ILE A 102 6.07 8.30 5.10
CA ILE A 102 6.63 9.37 5.93
C ILE A 102 8.06 9.68 5.44
N ASN A 103 8.91 8.68 5.29
CA ASN A 103 10.29 8.83 4.84
C ASN A 103 10.38 9.43 3.43
N LYS A 104 9.54 8.95 2.49
CA LYS A 104 9.46 9.54 1.15
C LYS A 104 9.04 11.01 1.19
N ARG A 105 8.13 11.38 2.08
CA ARG A 105 7.66 12.76 2.23
C ARG A 105 8.73 13.64 2.88
N ALA A 106 9.38 13.18 3.94
CA ALA A 106 10.48 13.88 4.60
C ALA A 106 11.63 14.16 3.63
N ALA A 107 11.95 13.22 2.73
CA ALA A 107 12.94 13.43 1.68
C ALA A 107 12.58 14.55 0.68
N MET A 108 11.29 14.87 0.51
CA MET A 108 10.85 15.95 -0.38
C MET A 108 11.04 17.35 0.22
N ILE A 109 11.25 17.47 1.53
CA ILE A 109 11.48 18.77 2.20
C ILE A 109 12.69 19.50 1.62
N LYS A 110 13.76 18.76 1.29
CA LYS A 110 14.99 19.34 0.74
C LYS A 110 14.93 19.53 -0.78
N ASN A 111 14.36 18.58 -1.50
CA ASN A 111 14.56 18.47 -2.95
C ASN A 111 13.30 18.75 -3.80
N ASN A 112 12.09 18.73 -3.23
CA ASN A 112 10.85 18.87 -4.01
C ASN A 112 9.66 19.37 -3.16
N GLN A 113 9.80 20.58 -2.60
CA GLN A 113 8.83 21.18 -1.69
C GLN A 113 7.45 21.39 -2.35
N THR A 114 7.42 21.77 -3.64
CA THR A 114 6.16 21.96 -4.39
C THR A 114 5.35 20.68 -4.48
N LYS A 115 5.99 19.53 -4.78
CA LYS A 115 5.30 18.24 -4.83
C LYS A 115 4.81 17.81 -3.46
N MET A 116 5.59 18.08 -2.41
CA MET A 116 5.19 17.82 -1.03
C MET A 116 3.94 18.62 -0.64
N LEU A 117 3.95 19.94 -0.86
CA LEU A 117 2.83 20.83 -0.56
C LEU A 117 1.56 20.45 -1.32
N ASN A 118 1.68 20.17 -2.62
CA ASN A 118 0.53 19.72 -3.42
C ASN A 118 -0.05 18.40 -2.91
N SER A 119 0.82 17.46 -2.50
CA SER A 119 0.38 16.19 -1.90
C SER A 119 -0.24 16.36 -0.51
N LEU A 120 0.20 17.33 0.30
CA LEU A 120 -0.33 17.59 1.64
C LEU A 120 -1.68 18.28 1.59
N LEU A 121 -1.81 19.27 0.70
CA LEU A 121 -3.01 20.08 0.57
C LEU A 121 -4.07 19.42 -0.31
N ASN A 122 -3.83 18.17 -0.74
CA ASN A 122 -4.66 17.46 -1.73
C ASN A 122 -5.00 18.33 -2.94
N ARG A 123 -4.10 19.23 -3.33
CA ARG A 123 -4.34 20.16 -4.42
C ARG A 123 -4.24 19.38 -5.72
N HIS A 124 -5.34 19.39 -6.47
CA HIS A 124 -5.30 19.08 -7.89
C HIS A 124 -4.23 19.96 -8.53
N LYS A 125 -3.24 19.35 -9.19
CA LYS A 125 -2.34 20.10 -10.06
C LYS A 125 -3.03 20.26 -11.39
N ASP A 126 -3.69 21.39 -11.62
CA ASP A 126 -4.16 21.75 -12.95
C ASP A 126 -2.93 21.87 -13.85
N LYS A 127 -2.73 20.89 -14.73
CA LYS A 127 -1.69 20.96 -15.74
C LYS A 127 -2.36 21.47 -17.00
N ILE A 128 -2.19 22.76 -17.27
CA ILE A 128 -2.53 23.32 -18.58
C ILE A 128 -1.51 22.75 -19.56
N ILE A 129 -1.98 22.04 -20.58
CA ILE A 129 -1.16 21.55 -21.69
C ILE A 129 -1.47 22.47 -22.87
N VAL A 130 -0.44 23.15 -23.36
CA VAL A 130 -0.55 24.01 -24.54
C VAL A 130 -0.22 23.14 -25.75
N ASP A 131 -1.25 22.73 -26.47
CA ASP A 131 -1.09 21.89 -27.68
C ASP A 131 -0.97 22.73 -28.96
N ARG A 132 -1.36 24.00 -28.89
CA ARG A 132 -1.41 24.91 -30.03
C ARG A 132 -1.15 26.34 -29.59
N LEU A 133 -0.35 27.05 -30.38
CA LEU A 133 -0.01 28.45 -30.14
C LEU A 133 -0.40 29.29 -31.36
N VAL A 134 -1.10 30.40 -31.15
CA VAL A 134 -1.51 31.32 -32.22
C VAL A 134 -0.58 32.53 -32.17
N GLN A 135 0.12 32.79 -33.26
CA GLN A 135 1.01 33.93 -33.39
C GLN A 135 0.58 34.81 -34.57
N GLU A 136 0.38 36.10 -34.30
CA GLU A 136 0.18 37.09 -35.34
C GLU A 136 1.52 37.68 -35.77
N ASP A 137 1.74 37.72 -37.08
CA ASP A 137 2.93 38.31 -37.65
C ASP A 137 2.77 39.85 -37.66
N PRO A 138 3.55 40.61 -36.85
CA PRO A 138 3.27 42.03 -36.58
C PRO A 138 3.36 42.93 -37.83
N VAL A 139 4.00 42.46 -38.90
CA VAL A 139 4.19 43.23 -40.14
C VAL A 139 3.12 42.93 -41.19
N THR A 140 2.60 41.69 -41.23
CA THR A 140 1.67 41.26 -42.28
C THR A 140 0.25 40.99 -41.78
N GLY A 141 0.04 40.99 -40.46
CA GLY A 141 -1.25 40.64 -39.85
C GLY A 141 -1.69 39.20 -40.11
N LYS A 142 -0.81 38.35 -40.65
CA LYS A 142 -1.12 36.95 -40.92
C LYS A 142 -1.05 36.15 -39.62
N ILE A 143 -2.10 35.40 -39.35
CA ILE A 143 -2.19 34.49 -38.22
C ILE A 143 -1.50 33.17 -38.58
N LYS A 144 -0.50 32.77 -37.80
CA LYS A 144 0.20 31.49 -37.90
C LYS A 144 -0.15 30.62 -36.70
N LEU A 145 -0.58 29.39 -36.96
CA LEU A 145 -0.81 28.38 -35.93
C LEU A 145 0.41 27.47 -35.81
N ILE A 146 0.95 27.34 -34.61
CA ILE A 146 2.07 26.45 -34.28
C ILE A 146 1.53 25.24 -33.56
N THR A 147 1.88 24.06 -34.07
CA THR A 147 1.42 22.74 -33.58
C THR A 147 2.56 21.84 -33.14
N GLU A 148 3.80 22.15 -33.53
CA GLU A 148 4.96 21.31 -33.20
C GLU A 148 5.41 21.52 -31.74
N PRO A 149 5.60 20.45 -30.94
CA PRO A 149 5.88 20.56 -29.52
C PRO A 149 7.14 21.37 -29.17
N GLU A 150 8.21 21.22 -29.96
CA GLU A 150 9.46 21.95 -29.74
C GLU A 150 9.29 23.45 -29.99
N ASP A 151 8.58 23.82 -31.07
CA ASP A 151 8.30 25.21 -31.40
C ASP A 151 7.35 25.86 -30.40
N ILE A 152 6.34 25.13 -29.91
CA ILE A 152 5.45 25.59 -28.84
C ILE A 152 6.25 25.86 -27.57
N MET A 153 7.15 24.94 -27.18
CA MET A 153 7.93 25.11 -25.95
C MET A 153 8.87 26.32 -26.01
N ASN A 154 9.45 26.60 -27.18
CA ASN A 154 10.33 27.75 -27.38
C ASN A 154 9.58 29.09 -27.44
N ARG A 155 8.36 29.12 -28.00
CA ARG A 155 7.61 30.38 -28.22
C ARG A 155 6.54 30.68 -27.19
N ALA A 156 6.11 29.69 -26.41
CA ALA A 156 5.08 29.89 -25.39
C ALA A 156 5.55 30.85 -24.29
N ASP A 157 6.83 30.81 -23.93
CA ASP A 157 7.38 31.71 -22.90
C ASP A 157 7.24 33.18 -23.32
N ASP A 158 7.63 33.50 -24.56
CA ASP A 158 7.52 34.87 -25.11
C ASP A 158 6.07 35.36 -25.17
N GLN A 159 5.14 34.50 -25.59
CA GLN A 159 3.73 34.87 -25.74
C GLN A 159 3.01 35.09 -24.41
N TYR A 160 3.41 34.39 -23.36
CA TYR A 160 2.79 34.47 -22.04
C TYR A 160 3.63 35.23 -21.00
N VAL A 161 4.64 36.00 -21.42
CA VAL A 161 5.47 36.85 -20.54
C VAL A 161 4.62 37.71 -19.60
N GLU A 162 3.49 38.27 -20.07
CA GLU A 162 2.63 39.10 -19.23
C GLU A 162 1.93 38.33 -18.09
N LEU A 163 1.72 37.02 -18.26
CA LEU A 163 1.18 36.15 -17.21
C LEU A 163 2.25 35.75 -16.19
N GLN A 164 3.53 35.92 -16.53
CA GLN A 164 4.66 35.67 -15.64
C GLN A 164 4.98 36.85 -14.71
N LYS A 165 4.13 37.90 -14.68
CA LYS A 165 4.31 39.05 -13.79
C LYS A 165 4.54 38.59 -12.35
N HIS A 166 5.63 39.06 -11.77
CA HIS A 166 5.96 38.81 -10.38
C HIS A 166 4.82 39.37 -9.52
N ARG A 167 4.18 38.51 -8.70
CA ARG A 167 3.17 38.98 -7.75
C ARG A 167 3.88 39.89 -6.74
N SER A 168 3.46 41.15 -6.68
CA SER A 168 3.81 42.05 -5.56
C SER A 168 3.11 41.50 -4.31
N HIS A 169 3.77 40.57 -3.65
CA HIS A 169 3.25 39.94 -2.44
C HIS A 169 3.38 40.83 -1.20
N GLU A 170 4.09 41.97 -1.31
CA GLU A 170 4.36 42.92 -0.23
C GLU A 170 4.90 42.29 1.05
N PHE A 171 5.42 41.04 1.00
CA PHE A 171 6.07 40.39 2.14
C PHE A 171 7.29 41.13 2.69
N ASP A 172 7.85 42.09 1.95
CA ASP A 172 8.91 42.97 2.47
C ASP A 172 8.35 44.13 3.33
N ASN A 173 7.04 44.39 3.25
CA ASN A 173 6.30 45.34 4.09
C ASN A 173 5.52 44.57 5.19
N ILE A 174 6.24 43.81 6.01
CA ILE A 174 5.63 43.16 7.18
C ILE A 174 5.21 44.28 8.16
N PRO A 175 3.94 44.35 8.58
CA PRO A 175 3.53 45.29 9.61
C PRO A 175 4.38 45.09 10.87
N GLU A 176 4.76 46.18 11.52
CA GLU A 176 5.76 46.19 12.61
C GLU A 176 5.42 45.22 13.75
N GLU A 177 4.13 44.97 13.97
CA GLU A 177 3.60 43.99 14.93
C GLU A 177 4.07 42.54 14.68
N TRP A 178 4.32 42.17 13.41
CA TRP A 178 4.69 40.82 13.00
C TRP A 178 6.20 40.65 12.77
N ALA A 179 6.94 41.76 12.66
CA ALA A 179 8.40 41.74 12.45
C ALA A 179 9.16 41.08 13.61
N VAL A 180 8.58 41.06 14.82
CA VAL A 180 9.19 40.44 16.01
C VAL A 180 9.18 38.90 15.95
N HIS A 181 8.35 38.31 15.10
CA HIS A 181 8.12 36.87 15.04
C HIS A 181 8.84 36.14 13.89
N TYR A 182 9.57 36.87 13.04
CA TYR A 182 10.33 36.34 11.90
C TYR A 182 11.79 36.79 11.97
#